data_AF-A0A953NZK2-F1
#
_entry.id   AF-A0A953NZK2-F1
#
_cell.length_a   1.000
_cell.length_b   1.000
_cell.length_c   1.000
_cell.angle_alpha   90.00
_cell.angle_beta   90.00
_cell.angle_gamma   90.00
#
_symmetry.space_group_name_H-M   'P 1'
#
loop_
_entity.id
_entity.type
_entity.pdbx_description
1 polymer ?
#
loop_
_entity_poly.entity_id
_entity_poly.type
_entity_poly.pdbx_seq_one_letter_code
_entity_poly.pdbx_strand_id
1 'polypeptide(L)'
;MFKSFDLHIYRRGWSHFFLCIAGLILLSMFTTPVAYGIACGDEIRTSIKLTADLGPCPGNGLIIAGPLTGDPNITIDLNGYSILGSGTHFGLWIVNGGAVVKSGFIRNFGEGIRMDHANDVMVYDLQLYNNAAGINILFSGGIRVFDNTLLGQTAGTSGISTSDVHDAFVYRNTIREHSGFAVHIGLGFSTVSENLIEDNDAGIFVGGDGDSTVRGNRIFNNKGNAIEVRFTLGGGNCFIENNDIDWNAGNGVVVDGNSTHDCRVRNNRIRHSQLNGISIIGGNGHQITGNRLARNGLDLFWDGAAGACWRQNVYSRSMPLVLPLCPDF
;
A
#
# COMPACT_ATOMS: atom_id res chain seq x y z
N MET A 1 86.98 2.96 -45.15
CA MET A 1 87.17 1.49 -45.23
C MET A 1 85.83 0.91 -45.68
N PHE A 2 85.41 1.15 -46.93
CA PHE A 2 85.57 0.32 -48.13
C PHE A 2 85.06 -1.13 -48.00
N LYS A 3 83.85 -1.37 -48.53
CA LYS A 3 83.50 -2.31 -49.63
C LYS A 3 81.98 -2.57 -49.54
N SER A 4 81.15 -2.13 -50.50
CA SER A 4 80.95 -2.69 -51.85
C SER A 4 80.53 -4.16 -51.78
N PHE A 5 79.32 -4.49 -52.26
CA PHE A 5 79.19 -5.22 -53.52
C PHE A 5 77.73 -5.24 -53.99
N ASP A 6 77.56 -4.78 -55.24
CA ASP A 6 76.46 -5.06 -56.14
C ASP A 6 76.15 -6.57 -56.23
N LEU A 7 74.91 -6.95 -56.53
CA LEU A 7 74.68 -7.66 -57.79
C LEU A 7 73.21 -7.64 -58.22
N HIS A 8 73.10 -7.67 -59.54
CA HIS A 8 71.98 -7.42 -60.40
C HIS A 8 71.45 -8.77 -60.94
N ILE A 9 70.35 -8.71 -61.69
CA ILE A 9 69.88 -9.69 -62.70
C ILE A 9 69.03 -10.90 -62.21
N TYR A 10 67.73 -10.94 -62.57
CA TYR A 10 67.10 -11.85 -63.57
C TYR A 10 65.56 -11.69 -63.51
N ARG A 11 64.89 -11.03 -64.46
CA ARG A 11 64.37 -11.49 -65.77
C ARG A 11 63.29 -12.61 -65.71
N ARG A 12 62.09 -12.22 -66.19
CA ARG A 12 61.07 -13.00 -66.94
C ARG A 12 60.29 -14.12 -66.22
N GLY A 13 58.96 -14.05 -66.35
CA GLY A 13 58.11 -15.24 -66.34
C GLY A 13 56.64 -14.92 -66.12
N TRP A 14 55.87 -14.82 -67.20
CA TRP A 14 54.41 -14.90 -67.19
C TRP A 14 53.91 -16.14 -66.43
N SER A 15 52.82 -15.99 -65.67
CA SER A 15 51.82 -17.04 -65.46
C SER A 15 50.54 -16.41 -64.90
N HIS A 16 49.49 -16.41 -65.70
CA HIS A 16 48.12 -16.15 -65.27
C HIS A 16 47.74 -17.14 -64.17
N PHE A 17 47.55 -16.66 -62.95
CA PHE A 17 46.94 -17.43 -61.88
C PHE A 17 45.53 -16.87 -61.62
N PHE A 18 44.54 -17.58 -62.14
CA PHE A 18 43.18 -17.58 -61.63
C PHE A 18 43.25 -18.00 -60.15
N LEU A 19 42.85 -17.13 -59.23
CA LEU A 19 42.49 -17.55 -57.88
C LEU A 19 41.09 -17.03 -57.56
N CYS A 20 40.18 -17.99 -57.43
CA CYS A 20 38.79 -17.83 -57.03
C CYS A 20 38.69 -17.02 -55.74
N ILE A 21 37.95 -15.92 -55.78
CA ILE A 21 37.45 -15.23 -54.59
C ILE A 21 36.44 -16.17 -53.94
N ALA A 22 36.88 -16.96 -52.96
CA ALA A 22 35.99 -17.63 -52.03
C ALA A 22 35.43 -16.54 -51.09
N GLY A 23 34.32 -15.92 -51.50
CA GLY A 23 33.51 -15.10 -50.62
C GLY A 23 32.89 -15.98 -49.55
N LEU A 24 33.57 -16.13 -48.41
CA LEU A 24 32.92 -16.60 -47.19
C LEU A 24 31.96 -15.49 -46.75
N ILE A 25 30.71 -15.60 -47.20
CA ILE A 25 29.59 -14.91 -46.58
C ILE A 25 29.44 -15.53 -45.19
N LEU A 26 30.02 -14.88 -44.19
CA LEU A 26 29.63 -15.07 -42.80
C LEU A 26 28.16 -14.64 -42.70
N LEU A 27 27.25 -15.59 -42.89
CA LEU A 27 25.89 -15.49 -42.39
C LEU A 27 26.00 -15.37 -40.87
N SER A 28 26.13 -14.13 -40.39
CA SER A 28 25.86 -13.81 -39.01
C SER A 28 24.44 -14.27 -38.73
N MET A 29 24.32 -15.41 -38.05
CA MET A 29 23.07 -15.84 -37.46
C MET A 29 22.69 -14.79 -36.43
N PHE A 30 21.97 -13.76 -36.86
CA PHE A 30 21.21 -12.91 -35.97
C PHE A 30 20.13 -13.81 -35.37
N THR A 31 20.45 -14.49 -34.28
CA THR A 31 19.44 -15.02 -33.38
C THR A 31 18.67 -13.80 -32.91
N THR A 32 17.47 -13.59 -33.44
CA THR A 32 16.54 -12.63 -32.85
C THR A 32 16.41 -13.02 -31.39
N PRO A 33 16.73 -12.13 -30.42
CA PRO A 33 16.56 -12.46 -29.02
C PRO A 33 15.11 -12.91 -28.85
N VAL A 34 14.93 -14.15 -28.42
CA VAL A 34 13.61 -14.66 -28.07
C VAL A 34 13.15 -13.75 -26.93
N ALA A 35 12.09 -12.99 -27.15
CA ALA A 35 11.47 -12.22 -26.09
C ALA A 35 11.13 -13.21 -24.98
N TYR A 36 11.88 -13.16 -23.88
CA TYR A 36 11.67 -14.06 -22.76
C TYR A 36 10.30 -13.70 -22.17
N GLY A 37 9.35 -14.60 -22.32
CA GLY A 37 8.03 -14.43 -21.74
C GLY A 37 8.14 -14.46 -20.22
N ILE A 38 7.50 -13.50 -19.57
CA ILE A 38 7.44 -13.43 -18.10
C ILE A 38 6.64 -14.63 -17.58
N ALA A 39 7.18 -15.33 -16.59
CA ALA A 39 6.59 -16.48 -15.94
C ALA A 39 6.40 -16.26 -14.44
N CYS A 40 5.59 -17.12 -13.80
CA CYS A 40 5.32 -17.03 -12.37
C CYS A 40 6.61 -17.30 -11.58
N GLY A 41 6.87 -16.47 -10.59
CA GLY A 41 8.06 -16.55 -9.75
C GLY A 41 9.30 -15.89 -10.36
N ASP A 42 9.18 -15.30 -11.56
CA ASP A 42 10.29 -14.55 -12.16
C ASP A 42 10.72 -13.40 -11.25
N GLU A 43 12.05 -13.23 -11.19
CA GLU A 43 12.67 -12.11 -10.50
C GLU A 43 12.87 -10.94 -11.48
N ILE A 44 12.19 -9.84 -11.20
CA ILE A 44 12.17 -8.64 -12.02
C ILE A 44 13.18 -7.63 -11.50
N ARG A 45 14.15 -7.30 -12.35
CA ARG A 45 15.21 -6.32 -12.09
C ARG A 45 15.14 -5.08 -12.99
N THR A 46 14.28 -5.11 -13.99
CA THR A 46 14.06 -4.02 -14.94
C THR A 46 12.56 -3.79 -15.12
N SER A 47 12.19 -2.60 -15.56
CA SER A 47 10.78 -2.28 -15.79
C SER A 47 10.17 -3.21 -16.84
N ILE A 48 8.96 -3.69 -16.57
CA ILE A 48 8.22 -4.60 -17.46
C ILE A 48 6.82 -4.08 -17.73
N LYS A 49 6.27 -4.56 -18.83
CA LYS A 49 4.87 -4.38 -19.20
C LYS A 49 4.29 -5.74 -19.54
N LEU A 50 3.22 -6.14 -18.86
CA LEU A 50 2.56 -7.39 -19.20
C LEU A 50 1.88 -7.30 -20.57
N THR A 51 1.94 -8.41 -21.30
CA THR A 51 1.34 -8.57 -22.63
C THR A 51 0.30 -9.70 -22.67
N ALA A 52 0.14 -10.41 -21.56
CA ALA A 52 -0.83 -11.46 -21.35
C ALA A 52 -1.06 -11.64 -19.83
N ASP A 53 -2.14 -12.33 -19.47
CA ASP A 53 -2.37 -12.76 -18.10
C ASP A 53 -1.28 -13.74 -17.64
N LEU A 54 -0.90 -13.64 -16.37
CA LEU A 54 0.09 -14.49 -15.71
C LEU A 54 -0.61 -15.40 -14.68
N GLY A 55 -0.47 -16.72 -14.85
CA GLY A 55 -0.94 -17.72 -13.89
C GLY A 55 -2.08 -18.62 -14.40
N PRO A 56 -2.69 -19.44 -13.52
CA PRO A 56 -2.52 -19.45 -12.06
C PRO A 56 -1.10 -19.80 -11.60
N CYS A 57 -0.55 -18.99 -10.71
CA CYS A 57 0.77 -19.18 -10.13
C CYS A 57 0.67 -20.10 -8.90
N PRO A 58 1.44 -21.22 -8.88
CA PRO A 58 1.47 -22.11 -7.71
C PRO A 58 2.28 -21.53 -6.54
N GLY A 59 3.08 -20.49 -6.80
CA GLY A 59 3.86 -19.74 -5.82
C GLY A 59 3.65 -18.24 -6.01
N ASN A 60 4.72 -17.45 -5.84
CA ASN A 60 4.66 -16.02 -6.09
C ASN A 60 4.31 -15.71 -7.56
N GLY A 61 3.59 -14.62 -7.80
CA GLY A 61 3.37 -14.08 -9.14
C GLY A 61 4.68 -13.53 -9.71
N LEU A 62 5.19 -12.42 -9.14
CA LEU A 62 6.50 -11.85 -9.49
C LEU A 62 7.24 -11.39 -8.24
N ILE A 63 8.58 -11.45 -8.31
CA ILE A 63 9.47 -10.96 -7.25
C ILE A 63 10.20 -9.74 -7.77
N ILE A 64 10.08 -8.59 -7.11
CA ILE A 64 10.72 -7.34 -7.48
C ILE A 64 11.88 -7.13 -6.52
N ALA A 65 13.09 -7.49 -6.96
CA ALA A 65 14.29 -7.49 -6.11
C ALA A 65 14.97 -6.10 -6.00
N GLY A 66 14.20 -5.03 -6.22
CA GLY A 66 14.67 -3.65 -6.26
C GLY A 66 15.55 -3.31 -7.47
N PRO A 67 15.72 -2.01 -7.78
CA PRO A 67 16.70 -1.57 -8.77
C PRO A 67 18.13 -1.82 -8.26
N LEU A 68 19.09 -1.98 -9.18
CA LEU A 68 20.50 -1.96 -8.81
C LEU A 68 20.88 -0.56 -8.29
N THR A 69 21.92 -0.46 -7.48
CA THR A 69 22.38 0.83 -6.95
C THR A 69 22.67 1.81 -8.09
N GLY A 70 21.92 2.92 -8.11
CA GLY A 70 22.03 3.97 -9.14
C GLY A 70 21.00 3.88 -10.27
N ASP A 71 20.22 2.80 -10.34
CA ASP A 71 19.13 2.65 -11.32
C ASP A 71 17.83 3.30 -10.83
N PRO A 72 16.95 3.74 -11.75
CA PRO A 72 15.63 4.24 -11.39
C PRO A 72 14.73 3.12 -10.84
N ASN A 73 13.68 3.50 -10.11
CA ASN A 73 12.66 2.56 -9.60
C ASN A 73 12.07 1.70 -10.72
N ILE A 74 11.84 0.42 -10.42
CA ILE A 74 11.28 -0.55 -11.36
C ILE A 74 9.79 -0.28 -11.56
N THR A 75 9.35 -0.12 -12.81
CA THR A 75 7.93 -0.04 -13.14
C THR A 75 7.39 -1.40 -13.57
N ILE A 76 6.36 -1.87 -12.87
CA ILE A 76 5.55 -3.03 -13.22
C ILE A 76 4.20 -2.50 -13.72
N ASP A 77 4.06 -2.42 -15.05
CA ASP A 77 2.79 -2.06 -15.68
C ASP A 77 2.04 -3.35 -16.06
N LEU A 78 0.94 -3.65 -15.36
CA LEU A 78 0.14 -4.83 -15.65
C LEU A 78 -0.68 -4.65 -16.94
N ASN A 79 -0.77 -3.43 -17.50
CA ASN A 79 -1.39 -3.12 -18.78
C ASN A 79 -2.81 -3.71 -18.96
N GLY A 80 -3.60 -3.73 -17.89
CA GLY A 80 -4.94 -4.31 -17.85
C GLY A 80 -4.99 -5.84 -17.75
N TYR A 81 -3.84 -6.51 -17.72
CA TYR A 81 -3.75 -7.96 -17.53
C TYR A 81 -3.80 -8.35 -16.04
N SER A 82 -4.01 -9.64 -15.82
CA SER A 82 -4.13 -10.25 -14.50
C SER A 82 -2.86 -10.98 -14.08
N ILE A 83 -2.51 -10.89 -12.81
CA ILE A 83 -1.69 -11.88 -12.11
C ILE A 83 -2.64 -12.73 -11.26
N LEU A 84 -2.59 -14.05 -11.47
CA LEU A 84 -3.54 -15.04 -10.94
C LEU A 84 -2.82 -15.97 -9.98
N GLY A 85 -3.31 -16.11 -8.75
CA GLY A 85 -2.77 -17.04 -7.77
C GLY A 85 -3.66 -18.27 -7.53
N SER A 86 -3.19 -19.15 -6.66
CA SER A 86 -3.90 -20.36 -6.20
C SER A 86 -4.39 -20.29 -4.75
N GLY A 87 -4.42 -19.09 -4.15
CA GLY A 87 -4.88 -18.82 -2.78
C GLY A 87 -3.76 -18.75 -1.73
N THR A 88 -2.50 -18.83 -2.15
CA THR A 88 -1.31 -18.79 -1.27
C THR A 88 -0.28 -17.81 -1.83
N HIS A 89 0.81 -17.56 -1.09
CA HIS A 89 1.93 -16.73 -1.53
C HIS A 89 1.54 -15.29 -1.91
N PHE A 90 2.43 -14.60 -2.63
CA PHE A 90 2.29 -13.18 -2.95
C PHE A 90 2.05 -12.97 -4.44
N GLY A 91 1.10 -12.12 -4.81
CA GLY A 91 0.91 -11.72 -6.21
C GLY A 91 2.12 -10.96 -6.73
N LEU A 92 2.52 -9.91 -6.00
CA LEU A 92 3.78 -9.22 -6.18
C LEU A 92 4.52 -9.17 -4.85
N TRP A 93 5.80 -9.55 -4.86
CA TRP A 93 6.67 -9.43 -3.71
C TRP A 93 7.76 -8.41 -3.97
N ILE A 94 7.61 -7.22 -3.40
CA ILE A 94 8.57 -6.12 -3.51
C ILE A 94 9.55 -6.23 -2.34
N VAL A 95 10.80 -6.52 -2.66
CA VAL A 95 11.85 -6.79 -1.69
C VAL A 95 12.99 -5.82 -1.92
N ASN A 96 13.19 -4.92 -0.96
CA ASN A 96 14.16 -3.83 -1.04
C ASN A 96 13.92 -2.84 -2.20
N GLY A 97 14.33 -1.59 -1.99
CA GLY A 97 14.30 -0.56 -3.02
C GLY A 97 12.88 -0.10 -3.40
N GLY A 98 12.80 0.63 -4.53
CA GLY A 98 11.57 1.29 -4.97
C GLY A 98 10.97 0.72 -6.24
N ALA A 99 9.66 0.81 -6.33
CA ALA A 99 8.89 0.29 -7.45
C ALA A 99 7.65 1.14 -7.74
N VAL A 100 7.18 1.08 -8.98
CA VAL A 100 5.88 1.61 -9.40
C VAL A 100 5.08 0.45 -9.93
N VAL A 101 3.95 0.12 -9.31
CA VAL A 101 3.04 -0.94 -9.74
C VAL A 101 1.73 -0.31 -10.17
N LYS A 102 1.25 -0.64 -11.37
CA LYS A 102 0.03 -0.01 -11.89
C LYS A 102 -0.78 -0.83 -12.89
N SER A 103 -2.04 -0.40 -13.04
CA SER A 103 -2.93 -0.67 -14.17
C SER A 103 -3.18 -2.14 -14.45
N GLY A 104 -3.94 -2.83 -13.60
CA GLY A 104 -4.37 -4.20 -13.86
C GLY A 104 -4.95 -4.92 -12.65
N PHE A 105 -4.88 -6.24 -12.67
CA PHE A 105 -5.61 -7.10 -11.74
C PHE A 105 -4.66 -8.03 -10.98
N ILE A 106 -4.85 -8.17 -9.67
CA ILE A 106 -4.13 -9.16 -8.84
C ILE A 106 -5.16 -9.91 -7.99
N ARG A 107 -5.28 -11.21 -8.20
CA ARG A 107 -6.33 -12.02 -7.53
C ARG A 107 -5.89 -13.39 -7.08
N ASN A 108 -6.57 -13.89 -6.05
CA ASN A 108 -6.43 -15.24 -5.52
C ASN A 108 -5.03 -15.53 -4.96
N PHE A 109 -4.43 -14.61 -4.21
CA PHE A 109 -3.19 -14.84 -3.46
C PHE A 109 -3.42 -14.84 -1.95
N GLY A 110 -2.43 -15.32 -1.20
CA GLY A 110 -2.39 -15.08 0.25
C GLY A 110 -2.28 -13.58 0.52
N GLU A 111 -1.39 -12.89 -0.18
CA GLU A 111 -1.33 -11.43 -0.20
C GLU A 111 -1.24 -10.94 -1.65
N GLY A 112 -2.06 -9.96 -2.03
CA GLY A 112 -2.02 -9.41 -3.39
C GLY A 112 -0.66 -8.76 -3.65
N ILE A 113 -0.25 -7.85 -2.78
CA ILE A 113 1.08 -7.22 -2.81
C ILE A 113 1.70 -7.28 -1.42
N ARG A 114 2.91 -7.82 -1.36
CA ARG A 114 3.79 -7.82 -0.19
C ARG A 114 4.94 -6.84 -0.42
N MET A 115 5.18 -5.94 0.54
CA MET A 115 6.37 -5.09 0.58
C MET A 115 7.18 -5.42 1.83
N ASP A 116 8.43 -5.83 1.67
CA ASP A 116 9.36 -6.07 2.76
C ASP A 116 10.61 -5.21 2.56
N HIS A 117 10.88 -4.31 3.52
CA HIS A 117 12.04 -3.40 3.47
C HIS A 117 12.08 -2.52 2.22
N ALA A 118 10.92 -2.18 1.65
CA ALA A 118 10.81 -1.41 0.43
C ALA A 118 10.77 0.10 0.75
N ASN A 119 11.29 0.92 -0.15
CA ASN A 119 11.30 2.37 -0.01
C ASN A 119 10.88 3.04 -1.30
N ASP A 120 10.12 4.13 -1.24
CA ASP A 120 9.68 4.89 -2.43
C ASP A 120 8.85 4.05 -3.41
N VAL A 121 7.89 3.29 -2.88
CA VAL A 121 6.97 2.47 -3.67
C VAL A 121 5.67 3.21 -3.95
N MET A 122 5.21 3.16 -5.21
CA MET A 122 3.90 3.65 -5.62
C MET A 122 3.05 2.51 -6.16
N VAL A 123 1.84 2.34 -5.63
CA VAL A 123 0.86 1.34 -6.06
C VAL A 123 -0.44 2.04 -6.39
N TYR A 124 -0.86 2.01 -7.67
CA TYR A 124 -2.07 2.71 -8.09
C TYR A 124 -2.79 2.10 -9.29
N ASP A 125 -4.07 2.45 -9.46
CA ASP A 125 -4.89 1.98 -10.58
C ASP A 125 -4.93 0.43 -10.68
N LEU A 126 -4.96 -0.23 -9.53
CA LEU A 126 -5.07 -1.68 -9.43
C LEU A 126 -6.44 -2.12 -8.92
N GLN A 127 -6.84 -3.31 -9.38
CA GLN A 127 -7.96 -4.06 -8.83
C GLN A 127 -7.42 -5.31 -8.14
N LEU A 128 -7.46 -5.32 -6.81
CA LEU A 128 -7.05 -6.44 -5.98
C LEU A 128 -8.29 -7.12 -5.42
N TYR A 129 -8.51 -8.40 -5.73
CA TYR A 129 -9.72 -9.08 -5.28
C TYR A 129 -9.50 -10.54 -4.92
N ASN A 130 -10.24 -10.98 -3.89
CA ASN A 130 -10.17 -12.33 -3.34
C ASN A 130 -8.74 -12.76 -2.98
N ASN A 131 -7.92 -11.81 -2.51
CA ASN A 131 -6.66 -12.10 -1.84
C ASN A 131 -6.91 -12.12 -0.33
N ALA A 132 -6.23 -12.96 0.45
CA ALA A 132 -6.46 -12.99 1.89
C ALA A 132 -6.09 -11.65 2.54
N ALA A 133 -4.95 -11.06 2.19
CA ALA A 133 -4.67 -9.64 2.37
C ALA A 133 -4.57 -8.95 1.01
N GLY A 134 -5.13 -7.74 0.86
CA GLY A 134 -4.97 -6.96 -0.36
C GLY A 134 -3.52 -6.49 -0.56
N ILE A 135 -3.05 -5.62 0.34
CA ILE A 135 -1.70 -5.06 0.33
C ILE A 135 -1.13 -5.12 1.75
N ASN A 136 0.05 -5.68 1.92
CA ASN A 136 0.76 -5.75 3.19
C ASN A 136 2.13 -5.07 3.09
N ILE A 137 2.38 -4.12 3.98
CA ILE A 137 3.56 -3.25 3.95
C ILE A 137 4.32 -3.42 5.27
N LEU A 138 5.55 -3.92 5.21
CA LEU A 138 6.37 -4.18 6.39
C LEU A 138 7.75 -3.54 6.29
N PHE A 139 8.21 -2.96 7.40
CA PHE A 139 9.57 -2.43 7.56
C PHE A 139 9.96 -1.42 6.45
N SER A 140 9.01 -0.62 5.98
CA SER A 140 9.10 0.12 4.72
C SER A 140 8.90 1.63 4.91
N GLY A 141 9.37 2.42 3.94
CA GLY A 141 9.36 3.89 4.00
C GLY A 141 8.86 4.56 2.72
N GLY A 142 8.21 5.72 2.84
CA GLY A 142 7.86 6.54 1.66
C GLY A 142 6.90 5.86 0.69
N ILE A 143 5.91 5.15 1.22
CA ILE A 143 4.98 4.34 0.42
C ILE A 143 3.74 5.15 0.04
N ARG A 144 3.27 5.01 -1.19
CA ARG A 144 2.02 5.61 -1.67
C ARG A 144 1.11 4.55 -2.28
N VAL A 145 -0.03 4.32 -1.66
CA VAL A 145 -1.08 3.41 -2.16
C VAL A 145 -2.32 4.22 -2.45
N PHE A 146 -2.68 4.36 -3.74
CA PHE A 146 -3.75 5.27 -4.11
C PHE A 146 -4.52 4.88 -5.36
N ASP A 147 -5.77 5.35 -5.47
CA ASP A 147 -6.64 5.10 -6.62
C ASP A 147 -6.76 3.58 -6.96
N ASN A 148 -6.73 2.71 -5.93
CA ASN A 148 -6.93 1.27 -6.07
C ASN A 148 -8.32 0.84 -5.61
N THR A 149 -8.81 -0.29 -6.13
CA THR A 149 -9.99 -0.99 -5.63
C THR A 149 -9.57 -2.32 -5.01
N LEU A 150 -9.87 -2.50 -3.73
CA LEU A 150 -9.60 -3.70 -2.96
C LEU A 150 -10.94 -4.34 -2.55
N LEU A 151 -11.14 -5.60 -2.94
CA LEU A 151 -12.39 -6.34 -2.74
C LEU A 151 -12.11 -7.70 -2.07
N GLY A 152 -12.50 -7.84 -0.80
CA GLY A 152 -12.15 -9.02 -0.01
C GLY A 152 -12.82 -10.32 -0.49
N GLN A 153 -14.10 -10.26 -0.84
CA GLN A 153 -14.92 -11.43 -1.21
C GLN A 153 -14.82 -12.56 -0.17
N THR A 154 -14.67 -13.82 -0.60
CA THR A 154 -14.66 -14.98 0.28
C THR A 154 -13.35 -15.18 1.04
N ALA A 155 -12.22 -14.74 0.48
CA ALA A 155 -10.91 -14.97 1.07
C ALA A 155 -10.39 -13.79 1.91
N GLY A 156 -10.83 -12.57 1.61
CA GLY A 156 -10.25 -11.34 2.14
C GLY A 156 -10.50 -11.12 3.62
N THR A 157 -9.42 -11.07 4.39
CA THR A 157 -9.40 -10.77 5.82
C THR A 157 -9.02 -9.33 6.08
N SER A 158 -8.05 -8.77 5.34
CA SER A 158 -7.64 -7.36 5.47
C SER A 158 -7.46 -6.69 4.11
N GLY A 159 -7.79 -5.40 4.03
CA GLY A 159 -7.56 -4.62 2.81
C GLY A 159 -6.10 -4.19 2.68
N ILE A 160 -5.70 -3.22 3.49
CA ILE A 160 -4.32 -2.71 3.54
C ILE A 160 -3.81 -2.81 4.97
N SER A 161 -2.66 -3.44 5.17
CA SER A 161 -1.99 -3.49 6.47
C SER A 161 -0.60 -2.88 6.42
N THR A 162 -0.24 -2.12 7.45
CA THR A 162 1.10 -1.57 7.66
C THR A 162 1.65 -2.04 9.00
N SER A 163 2.95 -2.36 9.08
CA SER A 163 3.64 -2.60 10.35
C SER A 163 5.12 -2.24 10.23
N ASP A 164 5.62 -1.48 11.22
CA ASP A 164 6.95 -0.87 11.21
C ASP A 164 7.18 -0.04 9.95
N VAL A 165 6.18 0.77 9.61
CA VAL A 165 6.18 1.61 8.40
C VAL A 165 6.24 3.07 8.79
N HIS A 166 7.09 3.84 8.11
CA HIS A 166 7.16 5.28 8.25
C HIS A 166 6.77 5.97 6.93
N ASP A 167 6.09 7.11 7.01
CA ASP A 167 5.70 7.92 5.85
C ASP A 167 4.88 7.17 4.77
N ALA A 168 3.97 6.28 5.17
CA ALA A 168 3.01 5.69 4.22
C ALA A 168 1.75 6.54 4.07
N PHE A 169 1.32 6.71 2.82
CA PHE A 169 0.12 7.42 2.41
C PHE A 169 -0.83 6.46 1.70
N VAL A 170 -1.97 6.19 2.34
CA VAL A 170 -3.06 5.38 1.79
C VAL A 170 -4.21 6.31 1.45
N TYR A 171 -4.44 6.61 0.17
CA TYR A 171 -5.43 7.62 -0.20
C TYR A 171 -6.23 7.36 -1.46
N ARG A 172 -7.49 7.81 -1.49
CA ARG A 172 -8.41 7.63 -2.64
C ARG A 172 -8.56 6.18 -3.10
N ASN A 173 -8.42 5.22 -2.19
CA ASN A 173 -8.73 3.82 -2.46
C ASN A 173 -10.21 3.54 -2.15
N THR A 174 -10.76 2.54 -2.83
CA THR A 174 -12.04 1.92 -2.48
C THR A 174 -11.76 0.56 -1.85
N ILE A 175 -12.16 0.35 -0.59
CA ILE A 175 -11.85 -0.88 0.15
C ILE A 175 -13.13 -1.45 0.76
N ARG A 176 -13.51 -2.66 0.34
CA ARG A 176 -14.79 -3.25 0.73
C ARG A 176 -14.79 -4.77 0.82
N GLU A 177 -15.77 -5.29 1.55
CA GLU A 177 -16.06 -6.73 1.70
C GLU A 177 -14.91 -7.56 2.30
N HIS A 178 -14.08 -6.98 3.18
CA HIS A 178 -13.11 -7.74 3.96
C HIS A 178 -13.72 -8.21 5.28
N SER A 179 -13.38 -9.43 5.71
CA SER A 179 -13.86 -10.01 6.96
C SER A 179 -13.13 -9.50 8.21
N GLY A 180 -12.29 -8.49 8.07
CA GLY A 180 -11.55 -7.81 9.14
C GLY A 180 -11.46 -6.31 8.86
N PHE A 181 -10.33 -5.68 9.20
CA PHE A 181 -10.12 -4.26 8.95
C PHE A 181 -9.87 -3.95 7.47
N ALA A 182 -10.55 -2.94 6.94
CA ALA A 182 -10.23 -2.38 5.62
C ALA A 182 -8.82 -1.78 5.59
N VAL A 183 -8.45 -1.00 6.61
CA VAL A 183 -7.08 -0.51 6.78
C VAL A 183 -6.63 -0.78 8.21
N HIS A 184 -5.47 -1.42 8.36
CA HIS A 184 -4.86 -1.71 9.65
C HIS A 184 -3.49 -1.04 9.76
N ILE A 185 -3.39 0.02 10.55
CA ILE A 185 -2.12 0.66 10.90
C ILE A 185 -1.60 0.00 12.18
N GLY A 186 -0.65 -0.92 12.01
CA GLY A 186 0.14 -1.52 13.10
C GLY A 186 1.24 -0.56 13.57
N LEU A 187 2.45 -1.06 13.81
CA LEU A 187 3.59 -0.24 14.27
C LEU A 187 4.02 0.81 13.24
N GLY A 188 4.60 1.92 13.72
CA GLY A 188 4.98 3.08 12.93
C GLY A 188 3.86 4.12 12.79
N PHE A 189 3.89 4.88 11.69
CA PHE A 189 2.92 5.95 11.42
C PHE A 189 2.54 6.03 9.95
N SER A 190 1.28 6.37 9.70
CA SER A 190 0.74 6.47 8.34
C SER A 190 -0.38 7.50 8.25
N THR A 191 -0.59 8.02 7.04
CA THR A 191 -1.73 8.87 6.70
C THR A 191 -2.73 8.06 5.86
N VAL A 192 -3.95 7.93 6.36
CA VAL A 192 -5.09 7.35 5.64
C VAL A 192 -6.06 8.47 5.30
N SER A 193 -6.20 8.80 4.02
CA SER A 193 -7.01 9.95 3.63
C SER A 193 -7.85 9.79 2.37
N GLU A 194 -9.04 10.39 2.34
CA GLU A 194 -9.89 10.45 1.14
C GLU A 194 -10.26 9.07 0.57
N ASN A 195 -10.24 8.01 1.40
CA ASN A 195 -10.65 6.67 0.98
C ASN A 195 -12.17 6.50 1.12
N LEU A 196 -12.72 5.63 0.27
CA LEU A 196 -14.05 5.07 0.38
C LEU A 196 -13.95 3.69 1.04
N ILE A 197 -14.50 3.54 2.25
CA ILE A 197 -14.41 2.31 3.03
C ILE A 197 -15.82 1.85 3.39
N GLU A 198 -16.25 0.72 2.86
CA GLU A 198 -17.62 0.23 3.05
C GLU A 198 -17.72 -1.29 3.17
N ASP A 199 -18.75 -1.77 3.87
CA ASP A 199 -19.12 -3.20 3.92
C ASP A 199 -17.99 -4.16 4.37
N ASN A 200 -17.06 -3.70 5.20
CA ASN A 200 -16.06 -4.54 5.85
C ASN A 200 -16.52 -4.95 7.26
N ASP A 201 -15.79 -5.88 7.90
CA ASP A 201 -16.03 -6.17 9.30
C ASP A 201 -15.70 -4.95 10.17
N ALA A 202 -14.59 -4.27 9.90
CA ALA A 202 -14.28 -2.98 10.53
C ALA A 202 -13.59 -2.03 9.53
N GLY A 203 -13.70 -0.72 9.78
CA GLY A 203 -13.14 0.30 8.89
C GLY A 203 -11.62 0.43 9.02
N ILE A 204 -11.17 1.38 9.84
CA ILE A 204 -9.75 1.71 10.03
C ILE A 204 -9.33 1.38 11.47
N PHE A 205 -8.25 0.63 11.62
CA PHE A 205 -7.55 0.44 12.89
C PHE A 205 -6.28 1.26 12.95
N VAL A 206 -6.01 1.88 14.10
CA VAL A 206 -4.78 2.63 14.41
C VAL A 206 -4.22 2.13 15.73
N GLY A 207 -3.07 1.46 15.71
CA GLY A 207 -2.44 0.97 16.95
C GLY A 207 -0.94 1.15 17.09
N GLY A 208 -0.29 1.78 16.12
CA GLY A 208 1.15 2.06 16.14
C GLY A 208 1.62 3.06 17.18
N ASP A 209 2.93 3.20 17.25
CA ASP A 209 3.69 4.03 18.19
C ASP A 209 4.06 5.43 17.62
N GLY A 210 3.55 5.76 16.44
CA GLY A 210 3.81 7.04 15.77
C GLY A 210 2.56 7.87 15.48
N ASP A 211 2.80 9.12 15.05
CA ASP A 211 1.77 10.12 14.76
C ASP A 211 0.95 9.77 13.50
N SER A 212 -0.15 9.04 13.69
CA SER A 212 -1.00 8.59 12.58
C SER A 212 -2.17 9.54 12.33
N THR A 213 -2.49 9.74 11.05
CA THR A 213 -3.57 10.65 10.62
C THR A 213 -4.61 9.90 9.81
N VAL A 214 -5.88 10.03 10.21
CA VAL A 214 -7.05 9.52 9.49
C VAL A 214 -7.94 10.71 9.12
N ARG A 215 -7.95 11.12 7.85
CA ARG A 215 -8.64 12.35 7.43
C ARG A 215 -9.44 12.28 6.15
N GLY A 216 -10.60 12.94 6.12
CA GLY A 216 -11.38 13.10 4.88
C GLY A 216 -11.89 11.80 4.28
N ASN A 217 -11.91 10.69 5.03
CA ASN A 217 -12.41 9.42 4.55
C ASN A 217 -13.93 9.37 4.64
N ARG A 218 -14.56 8.60 3.74
CA ARG A 218 -15.97 8.25 3.81
C ARG A 218 -16.09 6.79 4.24
N ILE A 219 -16.63 6.55 5.42
CA ILE A 219 -16.61 5.22 6.07
C ILE A 219 -18.03 4.82 6.49
N PHE A 220 -18.60 3.77 5.88
CA PHE A 220 -19.98 3.40 6.18
C PHE A 220 -20.29 1.91 6.03
N ASN A 221 -21.41 1.47 6.62
CA ASN A 221 -21.91 0.09 6.55
C ASN A 221 -20.93 -1.00 7.03
N ASN A 222 -19.90 -0.66 7.82
CA ASN A 222 -19.04 -1.69 8.41
C ASN A 222 -19.73 -2.35 9.61
N LYS A 223 -19.47 -3.64 9.81
CA LYS A 223 -20.13 -4.45 10.87
C LYS A 223 -19.66 -4.07 12.29
N GLY A 224 -18.51 -3.44 12.39
CA GLY A 224 -17.86 -3.00 13.62
C GLY A 224 -17.63 -1.49 13.61
N ASN A 225 -16.54 -1.06 14.26
CA ASN A 225 -16.19 0.35 14.37
C ASN A 225 -15.76 0.92 13.02
N ALA A 226 -16.08 2.20 12.76
CA ALA A 226 -15.61 2.87 11.55
C ALA A 226 -14.13 3.25 11.68
N ILE A 227 -13.75 3.83 12.81
CA ILE A 227 -12.35 4.09 13.18
C ILE A 227 -12.14 3.60 14.61
N GLU A 228 -11.14 2.76 14.80
CA GLU A 228 -10.72 2.22 16.08
C GLU A 228 -9.26 2.58 16.34
N VAL A 229 -9.01 3.20 17.49
CA VAL A 229 -7.66 3.52 17.95
C VAL A 229 -7.38 2.72 19.23
N ARG A 230 -6.31 1.92 19.21
CA ARG A 230 -5.82 1.17 20.37
C ARG A 230 -4.30 1.16 20.41
N PHE A 231 -3.72 1.91 21.33
CA PHE A 231 -2.27 1.96 21.50
C PHE A 231 -1.78 0.81 22.37
N THR A 232 -0.82 0.04 21.86
CA THR A 232 -0.26 -1.14 22.56
C THR A 232 1.18 -0.96 23.02
N LEU A 233 1.97 -0.12 22.35
CA LEU A 233 3.36 0.18 22.65
C LEU A 233 3.60 1.70 22.58
N GLY A 234 4.65 2.17 23.25
CA GLY A 234 4.77 3.56 23.67
C GLY A 234 4.95 4.58 22.54
N GLY A 235 4.19 5.67 22.62
CA GLY A 235 4.39 6.89 21.84
C GLY A 235 3.35 7.07 20.73
N GLY A 236 3.21 8.31 20.25
CA GLY A 236 2.36 8.65 19.12
C GLY A 236 1.04 9.33 19.48
N ASN A 237 0.70 10.35 18.71
CA ASN A 237 -0.60 10.99 18.73
C ASN A 237 -1.48 10.42 17.62
N CYS A 238 -2.80 10.59 17.74
CA CYS A 238 -3.68 10.34 16.60
C CYS A 238 -4.44 11.59 16.17
N PHE A 239 -4.63 11.73 14.86
CA PHE A 239 -5.38 12.83 14.25
C PHE A 239 -6.53 12.26 13.44
N ILE A 240 -7.76 12.40 13.94
CA ILE A 240 -8.97 11.89 13.28
C ILE A 240 -9.82 13.08 12.86
N GLU A 241 -9.80 13.40 11.56
CA GLU A 241 -10.21 14.73 11.11
C GLU A 241 -11.08 14.73 9.86
N ASN A 242 -12.17 15.49 9.87
CA ASN A 242 -12.98 15.75 8.67
C ASN A 242 -13.51 14.47 7.97
N ASN A 243 -13.70 13.37 8.70
CA ASN A 243 -14.27 12.14 8.12
C ASN A 243 -15.80 12.22 8.07
N ASP A 244 -16.43 11.63 7.04
CA ASP A 244 -17.89 11.40 6.96
C ASP A 244 -18.17 9.92 7.26
N ILE A 245 -18.74 9.67 8.43
CA ILE A 245 -18.95 8.34 8.99
C ILE A 245 -20.45 8.12 9.14
N ASP A 246 -20.97 7.05 8.53
CA ASP A 246 -22.41 6.76 8.52
C ASP A 246 -22.70 5.27 8.67
N TRP A 247 -23.80 4.88 9.31
CA TRP A 247 -24.32 3.49 9.28
C TRP A 247 -23.35 2.36 9.66
N ASN A 248 -22.41 2.60 10.58
CA ASN A 248 -21.54 1.52 11.08
C ASN A 248 -22.21 0.82 12.28
N ALA A 249 -22.13 -0.50 12.35
CA ALA A 249 -22.79 -1.25 13.43
C ALA A 249 -22.03 -1.18 14.78
N GLY A 250 -20.77 -0.76 14.78
CA GLY A 250 -20.04 -0.37 15.99
C GLY A 250 -20.14 1.12 16.32
N ASN A 251 -19.07 1.65 16.90
CA ASN A 251 -18.89 3.08 17.10
C ASN A 251 -18.50 3.77 15.78
N GLY A 252 -18.79 5.07 15.65
CA GLY A 252 -18.22 5.86 14.56
C GLY A 252 -16.71 5.99 14.74
N VAL A 253 -16.30 6.54 15.88
CA VAL A 253 -14.90 6.58 16.33
C VAL A 253 -14.83 6.02 17.74
N VAL A 254 -13.91 5.09 17.99
CA VAL A 254 -13.52 4.70 19.34
C VAL A 254 -12.03 4.98 19.53
N VAL A 255 -11.71 5.68 20.60
CA VAL A 255 -10.35 5.83 21.10
C VAL A 255 -10.29 5.10 22.43
N ASP A 256 -9.53 4.01 22.43
CA ASP A 256 -9.25 3.17 23.60
C ASP A 256 -7.76 3.33 23.91
N GLY A 257 -7.47 4.30 24.76
CA GLY A 257 -6.13 4.81 25.02
C GLY A 257 -5.63 4.45 26.40
N ASN A 258 -4.32 4.31 26.53
CA ASN A 258 -3.65 4.41 27.82
C ASN A 258 -3.13 5.85 28.03
N SER A 259 -2.65 6.16 29.23
CA SER A 259 -2.31 7.51 29.69
C SER A 259 -1.18 8.24 28.94
N THR A 260 -0.52 7.63 27.95
CA THR A 260 0.65 8.19 27.26
C THR A 260 0.39 8.70 25.85
N HIS A 261 -0.86 8.71 25.38
CA HIS A 261 -1.21 9.06 24.00
C HIS A 261 -2.31 10.11 23.96
N ASP A 262 -2.18 11.09 23.07
CA ASP A 262 -3.19 12.13 22.85
C ASP A 262 -3.81 11.99 21.46
N CYS A 263 -5.14 11.92 21.42
CA CYS A 263 -5.89 11.86 20.19
C CYS A 263 -6.66 13.16 19.99
N ARG A 264 -6.54 13.74 18.79
CA ARG A 264 -7.33 14.89 18.34
C ARG A 264 -8.41 14.39 17.39
N VAL A 265 -9.64 14.33 17.88
CA VAL A 265 -10.83 13.94 17.09
C VAL A 265 -11.59 15.20 16.75
N ARG A 266 -11.50 15.68 15.50
CA ARG A 266 -12.09 16.97 15.14
C ARG A 266 -12.81 17.04 13.81
N ASN A 267 -13.85 17.88 13.78
CA ASN A 267 -14.60 18.22 12.56
C ASN A 267 -15.16 17.00 11.79
N ASN A 268 -15.35 15.87 12.46
CA ASN A 268 -15.96 14.69 11.83
C ASN A 268 -17.48 14.84 11.80
N ARG A 269 -18.10 14.29 10.75
CA ARG A 269 -19.55 14.13 10.66
C ARG A 269 -19.87 12.65 10.90
N ILE A 270 -20.60 12.36 11.97
CA ILE A 270 -20.83 10.98 12.42
C ILE A 270 -22.31 10.75 12.67
N ARG A 271 -22.89 9.78 11.97
CA ARG A 271 -24.33 9.53 11.99
C ARG A 271 -24.67 8.05 11.89
N HIS A 272 -25.82 7.69 12.47
CA HIS A 272 -26.39 6.33 12.40
C HIS A 272 -25.43 5.20 12.79
N SER A 273 -24.40 5.48 13.60
CA SER A 273 -23.62 4.43 14.25
C SER A 273 -24.49 3.74 15.31
N GLN A 274 -24.55 2.41 15.31
CA GLN A 274 -25.45 1.70 16.21
C GLN A 274 -25.01 1.79 17.69
N LEU A 275 -23.71 1.91 17.95
CA LEU A 275 -23.16 2.21 19.27
C LEU A 275 -22.97 3.72 19.46
N ASN A 276 -21.78 4.18 19.83
CA ASN A 276 -21.52 5.60 20.05
C ASN A 276 -21.07 6.29 18.76
N GLY A 277 -21.34 7.59 18.62
CA GLY A 277 -20.75 8.40 17.57
C GLY A 277 -19.24 8.54 17.80
N ILE A 278 -18.85 9.08 18.95
CA ILE A 278 -17.47 9.07 19.46
C ILE A 278 -17.46 8.46 20.86
N SER A 279 -16.60 7.47 21.07
CA SER A 279 -16.35 6.82 22.35
C SER A 279 -14.90 7.05 22.78
N ILE A 280 -14.71 7.62 23.96
CA ILE A 280 -13.39 7.79 24.57
C ILE A 280 -13.32 6.92 25.82
N ILE A 281 -12.37 5.99 25.82
CA ILE A 281 -12.13 5.01 26.87
C ILE A 281 -10.66 5.13 27.25
N GLY A 282 -10.38 5.41 28.52
CA GLY A 282 -9.02 5.62 28.98
C GLY A 282 -8.36 6.87 28.39
N GLY A 283 -7.03 6.90 28.51
CA GLY A 283 -6.19 7.98 27.99
C GLY A 283 -6.11 9.21 28.88
N ASN A 284 -5.17 10.08 28.55
CA ASN A 284 -5.12 11.46 29.01
C ASN A 284 -5.08 12.38 27.78
N GLY A 285 -5.36 13.67 27.95
CA GLY A 285 -5.07 14.71 26.95
C GLY A 285 -5.83 14.65 25.61
N HIS A 286 -6.77 13.72 25.44
CA HIS A 286 -7.58 13.62 24.23
C HIS A 286 -8.44 14.88 24.02
N GLN A 287 -8.44 15.41 22.80
CA GLN A 287 -9.17 16.63 22.42
C GLN A 287 -10.24 16.30 21.39
N ILE A 288 -11.50 16.52 21.76
CA ILE A 288 -12.62 16.22 20.87
C ILE A 288 -13.38 17.50 20.56
N THR A 289 -13.23 17.98 19.32
CA THR A 289 -13.63 19.35 18.97
C THR A 289 -14.35 19.49 17.63
N GLY A 290 -15.38 20.33 17.56
CA GLY A 290 -16.01 20.70 16.28
C GLY A 290 -16.75 19.56 15.55
N ASN A 291 -16.98 18.42 16.19
CA ASN A 291 -17.62 17.27 15.55
C ASN A 291 -19.14 17.46 15.48
N ARG A 292 -19.77 16.91 14.45
CA ARG A 292 -21.22 16.92 14.25
C ARG A 292 -21.76 15.50 14.32
N LEU A 293 -22.50 15.20 15.37
CA LEU A 293 -22.99 13.87 15.67
C LEU A 293 -24.52 13.87 15.72
N ALA A 294 -25.14 12.90 15.06
CA ALA A 294 -26.58 12.76 15.09
C ALA A 294 -27.03 11.33 14.86
N ARG A 295 -28.08 10.92 15.59
CA ARG A 295 -28.77 9.63 15.39
C ARG A 295 -27.88 8.42 15.61
N ASN A 296 -26.86 8.56 16.45
CA ASN A 296 -26.09 7.41 16.95
C ASN A 296 -26.78 6.82 18.18
N GLY A 297 -26.41 5.61 18.60
CA GLY A 297 -26.89 4.99 19.85
C GLY A 297 -26.69 5.92 21.06
N LEU A 298 -25.47 6.44 21.22
CA LEU A 298 -25.17 7.70 21.94
C LEU A 298 -24.32 8.55 21.01
N ASP A 299 -24.41 9.88 21.07
CA ASP A 299 -23.52 10.67 20.23
C ASP A 299 -22.11 10.68 20.85
N LEU A 300 -22.00 11.01 22.14
CA LEU A 300 -20.71 11.09 22.83
C LEU A 300 -20.68 10.15 24.04
N PHE A 301 -19.62 9.38 24.18
CA PHE A 301 -19.34 8.56 25.36
C PHE A 301 -17.93 8.85 25.89
N TRP A 302 -17.83 8.99 27.21
CA TRP A 302 -16.59 9.10 27.95
C TRP A 302 -16.70 8.29 29.25
N ASP A 303 -15.71 7.44 29.50
CA ASP A 303 -15.67 6.55 30.66
C ASP A 303 -15.25 7.26 31.98
N GLY A 304 -14.88 8.53 31.91
CA GLY A 304 -14.42 9.31 33.06
C GLY A 304 -12.90 9.33 33.25
N ALA A 305 -12.12 8.70 32.36
CA ALA A 305 -10.66 8.75 32.43
C ALA A 305 -10.14 10.18 32.26
N ALA A 306 -9.20 10.56 33.14
CA ALA A 306 -8.78 11.95 33.30
C ALA A 306 -8.21 12.57 32.02
N GLY A 307 -8.40 13.87 31.82
CA GLY A 307 -7.67 14.64 30.80
C GLY A 307 -8.27 14.70 29.40
N ALA A 308 -9.33 13.94 29.09
CA ALA A 308 -10.10 14.19 27.87
C ALA A 308 -10.90 15.51 27.98
N CYS A 309 -10.94 16.28 26.91
CA CYS A 309 -11.66 17.55 26.87
C CYS A 309 -12.50 17.69 25.59
N TRP A 310 -13.58 18.46 25.71
CA TRP A 310 -14.64 18.56 24.71
C TRP A 310 -14.98 20.01 24.43
N ARG A 311 -15.13 20.38 23.15
CA ARG A 311 -15.48 21.76 22.78
C ARG A 311 -16.17 21.84 21.42
N GLN A 312 -17.18 22.70 21.29
CA GLN A 312 -17.82 22.99 19.99
C GLN A 312 -18.38 21.77 19.24
N ASN A 313 -18.66 20.67 19.93
CA ASN A 313 -19.33 19.52 19.32
C ASN A 313 -20.84 19.78 19.26
N VAL A 314 -21.47 19.41 18.14
CA VAL A 314 -22.93 19.43 17.97
C VAL A 314 -23.43 18.00 18.14
N TYR A 315 -24.18 17.75 19.21
CA TYR A 315 -24.69 16.42 19.58
C TYR A 315 -26.02 16.53 20.33
N SER A 316 -26.76 15.42 20.43
CA SER A 316 -28.03 15.34 21.15
C SER A 316 -27.91 14.60 22.48
N ARG A 317 -27.07 13.56 22.57
CA ARG A 317 -26.94 12.72 23.77
C ARG A 317 -25.49 12.44 24.11
N SER A 318 -25.12 12.58 25.38
CA SER A 318 -23.81 12.19 25.88
C SER A 318 -23.91 11.38 27.17
N MET A 319 -22.88 10.59 27.44
CA MET A 319 -22.64 9.97 28.74
C MET A 319 -21.18 10.21 29.14
N PRO A 320 -20.91 10.92 30.26
CA PRO A 320 -21.88 11.60 31.13
C PRO A 320 -22.60 12.77 30.43
N LEU A 321 -23.66 13.28 31.06
CA LEU A 321 -24.43 14.43 30.55
C LEU A 321 -23.60 15.72 30.47
N VAL A 322 -22.60 15.85 31.35
CA VAL A 322 -21.68 17.00 31.39
C VAL A 322 -20.28 16.49 31.08
N LEU A 323 -19.72 17.00 29.98
CA LEU A 323 -18.37 16.66 29.53
C LEU A 323 -17.37 17.78 29.89
N PRO A 324 -16.12 17.46 30.29
CA PRO A 324 -15.10 18.47 30.61
C PRO A 324 -14.80 19.35 29.40
N LEU A 325 -14.70 20.66 29.61
CA LEU A 325 -14.38 21.60 28.54
C LEU A 325 -12.88 21.63 28.26
N CYS A 326 -12.49 21.76 27.00
CA CYS A 326 -11.11 22.13 26.67
C CYS A 326 -10.77 23.53 27.20
N PRO A 327 -9.52 23.79 27.62
CA PRO A 327 -9.08 25.12 28.04
C PRO A 327 -9.13 26.13 26.89
N ASP A 328 -9.36 27.40 27.23
CA ASP A 328 -9.19 28.52 26.30
C ASP A 328 -7.69 28.70 26.01
N PHE A 329 -7.33 28.78 24.73
CA PHE A 329 -5.98 29.10 24.26
C PHE A 329 -5.88 30.59 23.97
#